data_AF-A0A8T2XV61-F1
#
_entry.id   AF-A0A8T2XV61-F1
#
_cell.length_a   1.000
_cell.length_b   1.000
_cell.length_c   1.000
_cell.angle_alpha   90.00
_cell.angle_beta   90.00
_cell.angle_gamma   90.00
#
_symmetry.space_group_name_H-M   'P 1'
#
loop_
_entity.id
_entity.type
_entity.pdbx_description
1 polymer ?
#
loop_
_entity_poly.entity_id
_entity_poly.type
_entity_poly.pdbx_seq_one_letter_code
_entity_poly.pdbx_strand_id
1 'polypeptide(L)'
;MTKWLLFTNLGGERRFASIVAKRLESLGALTQGDRRAGPSLSAYNYDSAYGKKALTVMYRGIMEQDTLPVVPPGCSSEKPETVQDFIMKAKAALVSVGIVRDSVLGNGKDYGKLSGRIIDSDMHDVGRFLNRILGLPPDIQNRLFDLFVSILDLLVQNARIEGNLDSGIVDMKANIIELQGTPKTVHIDQMSGASTVLFTFTLDRGITWESASTMLEEKQKDGLSSLNDGFYESKREWLGRRHFILAFESSASGMFKIVRPAVGESVREMPLAELKNKYRKLLSLEKARSGWEDEYEVSSKQCMHGPNCKLGNFCTVGRRQQEVNVLGGLILPVWGTIEKALSKQARQSQKRLRVVRLETTTDNKRIVGLLVPNAAVESVLQDLAWVQDIDD
;
A
#
# COMPACT_ATOMS: atom_id res chain seq x y z
N MET A 1 3.73 -8.27 35.80
CA MET A 1 3.28 -9.62 35.37
C MET A 1 3.21 -9.62 33.85
N THR A 2 4.24 -10.11 33.19
CA THR A 2 4.30 -10.18 31.72
C THR A 2 3.44 -11.37 31.27
N LYS A 3 2.27 -11.12 30.70
CA LYS A 3 1.43 -12.17 30.13
C LYS A 3 1.99 -12.55 28.76
N TRP A 4 2.55 -13.74 28.66
CA TRP A 4 2.92 -14.35 27.38
C TRP A 4 1.68 -15.05 26.78
N LEU A 5 1.36 -14.74 25.53
CA LEU A 5 0.44 -15.56 24.72
C LEU A 5 1.29 -16.63 24.03
N LEU A 6 1.16 -17.88 24.48
CA LEU A 6 1.78 -19.04 23.82
C LEU A 6 0.84 -19.51 22.70
N PHE A 7 1.35 -19.66 21.48
CA PHE A 7 0.62 -20.22 20.35
C PHE A 7 1.33 -21.48 19.87
N THR A 8 0.59 -22.58 19.70
CA THR A 8 1.05 -23.75 18.93
C THR A 8 0.84 -23.50 17.43
N ASN A 9 1.59 -24.20 16.58
CA ASN A 9 1.52 -24.04 15.13
C ASN A 9 0.31 -24.79 14.52
N LEU A 10 -0.88 -24.55 15.05
CA LEU A 10 -2.14 -25.13 14.59
C LEU A 10 -3.12 -24.02 14.21
N GLY A 11 -3.72 -24.11 13.02
CA GLY A 11 -4.67 -23.10 12.52
C GLY A 11 -5.86 -22.80 13.45
N GLY A 12 -6.21 -23.74 14.34
CA GLY A 12 -7.26 -23.57 15.36
C GLY A 12 -6.97 -22.51 16.43
N GLU A 13 -5.71 -22.31 16.83
CA GLU A 13 -5.35 -21.34 17.87
C GLU A 13 -5.20 -19.91 17.34
N ARG A 14 -4.87 -19.74 16.05
CA ARG A 14 -4.82 -18.42 15.40
C ARG A 14 -6.22 -17.79 15.23
N ARG A 15 -7.30 -18.60 15.24
CA ARG A 15 -8.69 -18.11 15.33
C ARG A 15 -8.96 -17.45 16.70
N PHE A 16 -8.42 -17.99 17.79
CA PHE A 16 -8.51 -17.35 19.09
C PHE A 16 -7.76 -16.01 19.10
N ALA A 17 -6.59 -15.93 18.46
CA ALA A 17 -5.88 -14.66 18.28
C ALA A 17 -6.72 -13.61 17.53
N SER A 18 -7.43 -14.02 16.47
CA SER A 18 -8.31 -13.14 15.68
C SER A 18 -9.52 -12.62 16.48
N ILE A 19 -10.17 -13.50 17.26
CA ILE A 19 -11.30 -13.12 18.13
C ILE A 19 -10.84 -12.20 19.26
N VAL A 20 -9.66 -12.46 19.85
CA VAL A 20 -9.05 -11.63 20.89
C VAL A 20 -8.63 -10.26 20.33
N ALA A 21 -8.03 -10.23 19.13
CA ALA A 21 -7.70 -8.98 18.43
C ALA A 21 -8.95 -8.12 18.17
N LYS A 22 -10.04 -8.73 17.67
CA LYS A 22 -11.33 -8.05 17.44
C LYS A 22 -11.95 -7.48 18.72
N ARG A 23 -11.88 -8.22 19.83
CA ARG A 23 -12.35 -7.72 21.15
C ARG A 23 -11.48 -6.57 21.67
N LEU A 24 -10.16 -6.63 21.52
CA LEU A 24 -9.24 -5.57 21.95
C LEU A 24 -9.36 -4.31 21.09
N GLU A 25 -9.64 -4.46 19.80
CA GLU A 25 -9.93 -3.36 18.86
C GLU A 25 -11.25 -2.66 19.22
N SER A 26 -12.31 -3.42 19.49
CA SER A 26 -13.60 -2.88 19.95
C SER A 26 -13.53 -2.19 21.32
N LEU A 27 -12.53 -2.52 22.14
CA LEU A 27 -12.31 -1.93 23.46
C LEU A 27 -11.38 -0.69 23.41
N GLY A 28 -10.93 -0.26 22.23
CA GLY A 28 -10.02 0.90 22.08
C GLY A 28 -8.60 0.66 22.59
N ALA A 29 -8.28 -0.56 23.02
CA ALA A 29 -6.97 -0.94 23.58
C ALA A 29 -5.88 -1.15 22.51
N LEU A 30 -6.22 -1.01 21.23
CA LEU A 30 -5.34 -1.20 20.08
C LEU A 30 -4.74 0.10 19.53
N THR A 31 -4.75 1.18 20.32
CA THR A 31 -4.13 2.45 19.90
C THR A 31 -2.61 2.36 20.07
N GLN A 32 -1.88 2.70 19.01
CA GLN A 32 -0.42 2.55 18.87
C GLN A 32 0.42 3.52 19.73
N GLY A 33 0.00 3.79 20.97
CA GLY A 33 0.65 4.77 21.84
C GLY A 33 1.88 4.25 22.59
N ASP A 34 2.02 2.93 22.80
CA ASP A 34 3.08 2.37 23.64
C ASP A 34 4.19 1.69 22.82
N ARG A 35 5.43 2.22 22.93
CA ARG A 35 6.64 1.65 22.32
C ARG A 35 6.99 0.25 22.84
N ARG A 36 6.34 -0.22 23.92
CA ARG A 36 6.51 -1.56 24.49
C ARG A 36 5.54 -2.62 23.94
N ALA A 37 4.59 -2.23 23.08
CA ALA A 37 3.71 -3.19 22.43
C ALA A 37 4.48 -3.97 21.34
N GLY A 38 4.39 -5.31 21.38
CA GLY A 38 4.87 -6.19 20.31
C GLY A 38 4.11 -5.97 18.98
N PRO A 39 4.29 -6.83 17.97
CA PRO A 39 3.60 -6.68 16.68
C PRO A 39 2.08 -6.51 16.87
N SER A 40 1.52 -5.51 16.19
CA SER A 40 0.11 -5.11 16.33
C SER A 40 -0.83 -6.30 16.18
N LEU A 41 -1.73 -6.51 17.13
CA LEU A 41 -2.73 -7.58 17.08
C LEU A 41 -3.72 -7.42 15.92
N SER A 42 -3.78 -6.23 15.28
CA SER A 42 -4.54 -6.01 14.04
C SER A 42 -4.07 -6.89 12.89
N ALA A 43 -2.82 -7.37 12.92
CA ALA A 43 -2.28 -8.36 11.97
C ALA A 43 -3.06 -9.69 11.99
N TYR A 44 -3.83 -9.96 13.04
CA TYR A 44 -4.67 -11.15 13.17
C TYR A 44 -6.15 -10.86 12.90
N ASN A 45 -6.54 -9.65 12.49
CA ASN A 45 -7.92 -9.33 12.10
C ASN A 45 -8.21 -9.77 10.65
N TYR A 46 -8.50 -11.06 10.49
CA TYR A 46 -8.79 -11.68 9.19
C TYR A 46 -10.16 -11.28 8.61
N ASP A 47 -11.06 -10.68 9.39
CA ASP A 47 -12.40 -10.24 8.94
C ASP A 47 -12.38 -8.82 8.31
N SER A 48 -11.19 -8.24 8.15
CA SER A 48 -10.98 -6.95 7.49
C SER A 48 -11.38 -6.97 6.01
N ALA A 49 -11.54 -5.79 5.40
CA ALA A 49 -11.80 -5.67 3.96
C ALA A 49 -10.72 -6.36 3.10
N TYR A 50 -9.46 -6.33 3.56
CA TYR A 50 -8.36 -7.04 2.93
C TYR A 50 -8.46 -8.55 3.12
N GLY A 51 -8.88 -9.02 4.30
CA GLY A 51 -9.16 -10.43 4.56
C GLY A 51 -10.26 -11.00 3.66
N LYS A 52 -11.37 -10.27 3.49
CA LYS A 52 -12.45 -10.64 2.56
C LYS A 52 -11.95 -10.69 1.12
N LYS A 53 -11.17 -9.70 0.68
CA LYS A 53 -10.57 -9.67 -0.65
C LYS A 53 -9.57 -10.81 -0.87
N ALA A 54 -8.75 -11.12 0.13
CA ALA A 54 -7.79 -12.23 0.08
C ALA A 54 -8.51 -13.58 -0.07
N LEU A 55 -9.62 -13.76 0.65
CA LEU A 55 -10.45 -14.96 0.52
C LEU A 55 -11.03 -15.12 -0.88
N THR A 56 -11.58 -14.05 -1.46
CA THR A 56 -12.09 -14.05 -2.84
C THR A 56 -10.99 -14.45 -3.83
N VAL A 57 -9.79 -13.85 -3.72
CA VAL A 57 -8.66 -14.15 -4.60
C VAL A 57 -8.22 -15.60 -4.46
N MET A 58 -8.12 -16.12 -3.24
CA MET A 58 -7.77 -17.52 -2.99
C MET A 58 -8.80 -18.47 -3.63
N TYR A 59 -10.09 -18.23 -3.41
CA TYR A 59 -11.15 -19.06 -3.98
C TYR A 59 -11.15 -19.06 -5.50
N ARG A 60 -11.01 -17.89 -6.14
CA ARG A 60 -10.93 -17.82 -7.60
C ARG A 60 -9.70 -18.54 -8.14
N GLY A 61 -8.57 -18.47 -7.44
CA GLY A 61 -7.36 -19.21 -7.78
C GLY A 61 -7.52 -20.74 -7.66
N ILE A 62 -8.09 -21.23 -6.56
CA ILE A 62 -8.35 -22.67 -6.36
C ILE A 62 -9.41 -23.20 -7.34
N MET A 63 -10.39 -22.37 -7.69
CA MET A 63 -11.41 -22.71 -8.69
C MET A 63 -10.91 -22.54 -10.13
N GLU A 64 -9.63 -22.21 -10.32
CA GLU A 64 -8.98 -22.03 -11.63
C GLU A 64 -9.67 -20.95 -12.50
N GLN A 65 -10.32 -19.97 -11.87
CA GLN A 65 -10.93 -18.82 -12.55
C GLN A 65 -9.92 -17.71 -12.81
N ASP A 66 -8.97 -17.53 -11.89
CA ASP A 66 -7.90 -16.54 -11.95
C ASP A 66 -6.56 -17.20 -11.59
N THR A 67 -5.44 -16.57 -11.92
CA THR A 67 -4.11 -17.02 -11.48
C THR A 67 -3.86 -16.66 -10.02
N LEU A 68 -3.27 -17.59 -9.25
CA LEU A 68 -2.88 -17.30 -7.88
C LEU A 68 -1.73 -16.28 -7.87
N PRO A 69 -1.82 -15.20 -7.06
CA PRO A 69 -0.81 -14.16 -7.03
C PRO A 69 0.43 -14.54 -6.21
N VAL A 70 0.38 -15.67 -5.50
CA VAL A 70 1.46 -16.24 -4.69
C VAL A 70 1.59 -17.73 -4.98
N VAL A 71 2.80 -18.27 -4.85
CA VAL A 71 3.05 -19.71 -4.95
C VAL A 71 2.50 -20.39 -3.68
N PRO A 72 1.68 -21.45 -3.79
CA PRO A 72 1.16 -22.14 -2.62
C PRO A 72 2.26 -22.72 -1.70
N PRO A 73 2.03 -22.79 -0.38
CA PRO A 73 2.98 -23.33 0.57
C PRO A 73 3.41 -24.77 0.22
N GLY A 74 4.72 -25.01 0.14
CA GLY A 74 5.30 -26.31 -0.21
C GLY A 74 5.35 -26.61 -1.71
N CYS A 75 4.99 -25.66 -2.57
CA CYS A 75 5.14 -25.74 -4.03
C CYS A 75 6.34 -24.88 -4.48
N SER A 76 6.88 -25.19 -5.67
CA SER A 76 7.92 -24.37 -6.31
C SER A 76 7.43 -23.85 -7.65
N SER A 77 7.79 -22.61 -7.99
CA SER A 77 7.52 -22.00 -9.31
C SER A 77 8.19 -22.76 -10.46
N GLU A 78 9.21 -23.55 -10.16
CA GLU A 78 9.96 -24.36 -11.14
C GLU A 78 9.30 -25.72 -11.43
N LYS A 79 8.33 -26.14 -10.61
CA LYS A 79 7.65 -27.44 -10.71
C LYS A 79 6.12 -27.25 -10.76
N PRO A 80 5.55 -26.96 -11.94
CA PRO A 80 4.12 -26.62 -12.07
C PRO A 80 3.18 -27.75 -11.61
N GLU A 81 3.63 -29.00 -11.70
CA GLU A 81 2.87 -30.17 -11.22
C GLU A 81 2.61 -30.15 -9.70
N THR A 82 3.48 -29.54 -8.89
CA THR A 82 3.26 -29.40 -7.44
C THR A 82 2.13 -28.43 -7.11
N VAL A 83 1.96 -27.39 -7.94
CA VAL A 83 0.88 -26.39 -7.79
C VAL A 83 -0.46 -27.02 -8.21
N GLN A 84 -0.46 -27.82 -9.28
CA GLN A 84 -1.67 -28.53 -9.72
C GLN A 84 -2.16 -29.56 -8.68
N ASP A 85 -1.25 -30.33 -8.08
CA ASP A 85 -1.58 -31.26 -6.99
C ASP A 85 -2.17 -30.53 -5.78
N PHE A 86 -1.58 -29.39 -5.39
CA PHE A 86 -2.12 -28.54 -4.34
C PHE A 86 -3.55 -28.08 -4.66
N ILE A 87 -3.78 -27.55 -5.87
CA ILE A 87 -5.11 -27.05 -6.28
C ILE A 87 -6.14 -28.19 -6.25
N MET A 88 -5.78 -29.37 -6.73
CA MET A 88 -6.66 -30.54 -6.70
C MET A 88 -7.06 -30.92 -5.27
N LYS A 89 -6.08 -31.01 -4.35
CA LYS A 89 -6.33 -31.32 -2.93
C LYS A 89 -7.13 -30.22 -2.22
N ALA A 90 -6.80 -28.96 -2.49
CA ALA A 90 -7.51 -27.80 -1.97
C ALA A 90 -8.98 -27.80 -2.40
N LYS A 91 -9.25 -28.07 -3.68
CA LYS A 91 -10.61 -28.13 -4.23
C LYS A 91 -11.42 -29.26 -3.61
N ALA A 92 -10.85 -30.45 -3.50
CA ALA A 92 -11.49 -31.58 -2.83
C ALA A 92 -11.79 -31.28 -1.35
N ALA A 93 -10.87 -30.61 -0.65
CA ALA A 93 -11.07 -30.18 0.73
C ALA A 93 -12.19 -29.13 0.87
N LEU A 94 -12.29 -28.16 -0.04
CA LEU A 94 -13.36 -27.16 -0.02
C LEU A 94 -14.74 -27.77 -0.32
N VAL A 95 -14.79 -28.81 -1.17
CA VAL A 95 -16.01 -29.60 -1.40
C VAL A 95 -16.39 -30.39 -0.14
N SER A 96 -15.44 -31.05 0.51
CA SER A 96 -15.72 -31.89 1.69
C SER A 96 -16.27 -31.10 2.88
N VAL A 97 -15.89 -29.83 3.01
CA VAL A 97 -16.41 -28.94 4.07
C VAL A 97 -17.63 -28.11 3.62
N GLY A 98 -18.14 -28.33 2.41
CA GLY A 98 -19.34 -27.67 1.90
C GLY A 98 -19.19 -26.17 1.61
N ILE A 99 -17.96 -25.71 1.32
CA ILE A 99 -17.70 -24.37 0.78
C ILE A 99 -18.00 -24.35 -0.72
N VAL A 100 -17.51 -25.36 -1.45
CA VAL A 100 -17.86 -25.58 -2.85
C VAL A 100 -19.09 -26.49 -2.91
N ARG A 101 -20.16 -26.01 -3.55
CA ARG A 101 -21.42 -26.76 -3.72
C ARG A 101 -21.60 -27.19 -5.17
N ASP A 102 -22.58 -28.04 -5.42
CA ASP A 102 -22.97 -28.53 -6.75
C ASP A 102 -21.82 -29.18 -7.55
N SER A 103 -21.00 -29.99 -6.87
CA SER A 103 -19.94 -30.75 -7.54
C SER A 103 -20.56 -31.84 -8.42
N VAL A 104 -20.72 -31.56 -9.71
CA VAL A 104 -21.11 -32.59 -10.68
C VAL A 104 -19.86 -33.39 -11.04
N LEU A 105 -19.89 -34.70 -10.77
CA LEU A 105 -18.94 -35.64 -11.36
C LEU A 105 -19.28 -35.72 -12.86
N GLY A 106 -18.39 -35.23 -13.72
CA GLY A 106 -18.60 -35.27 -15.17
C GLY A 106 -18.74 -36.72 -15.66
N ASN A 107 -19.82 -37.02 -16.38
CA ASN A 107 -19.97 -38.29 -17.08
C ASN A 107 -19.28 -38.22 -18.45
N GLY A 108 -18.21 -39.00 -18.62
CA GLY A 108 -17.56 -39.26 -19.90
C GLY A 108 -16.45 -38.27 -20.27
N LYS A 109 -15.22 -38.79 -20.40
CA LYS A 109 -13.94 -38.12 -20.77
C LYS A 109 -13.29 -37.16 -19.78
N ASP A 110 -14.00 -36.58 -18.81
CA ASP A 110 -13.42 -35.68 -17.78
C ASP A 110 -13.38 -36.31 -16.37
N TYR A 111 -12.79 -37.50 -16.24
CA TYR A 111 -12.51 -38.09 -14.92
C TYR A 111 -11.51 -37.20 -14.17
N GLY A 112 -11.99 -36.46 -13.17
CA GLY A 112 -11.15 -35.73 -12.20
C GLY A 112 -11.41 -34.23 -12.08
N LYS A 113 -12.16 -33.61 -13.00
CA LYS A 113 -12.45 -32.18 -12.93
C LYS A 113 -13.71 -31.93 -12.11
N LEU A 114 -13.55 -31.78 -10.79
CA LEU A 114 -14.62 -31.32 -9.90
C LEU A 114 -15.11 -29.95 -10.39
N SER A 115 -16.32 -29.86 -10.94
CA SER A 115 -16.93 -28.58 -11.31
C SER A 115 -17.99 -28.25 -10.25
N GLY A 116 -17.65 -27.37 -9.32
CA GLY A 116 -18.57 -26.86 -8.31
C GLY A 116 -18.57 -25.33 -8.30
N ARG A 117 -19.48 -24.73 -7.55
CA ARG A 117 -19.59 -23.27 -7.41
C ARG A 117 -19.54 -22.85 -5.95
N ILE A 118 -18.92 -21.71 -5.70
CA ILE A 118 -18.97 -21.01 -4.40
C ILE A 118 -20.01 -19.91 -4.56
N ILE A 119 -20.98 -19.88 -3.66
CA ILE A 119 -22.05 -18.86 -3.68
C ILE A 119 -21.45 -17.50 -3.32
N ASP A 120 -21.91 -16.42 -3.95
CA ASP A 120 -21.38 -15.07 -3.73
C ASP A 120 -21.40 -14.62 -2.26
N SER A 121 -22.39 -15.08 -1.48
CA SER A 121 -22.46 -14.84 -0.04
C SER A 121 -21.27 -15.45 0.73
N ASP A 122 -20.82 -16.63 0.30
CA ASP A 122 -19.73 -17.38 0.94
C ASP A 122 -18.35 -16.87 0.47
N MET A 123 -18.29 -16.15 -0.67
CA MET A 123 -17.05 -15.62 -1.27
C MET A 123 -16.30 -14.63 -0.36
N HIS A 124 -17.03 -13.92 0.50
CA HIS A 124 -16.50 -12.87 1.38
C HIS A 124 -16.64 -13.23 2.87
N ASP A 125 -17.10 -14.44 3.20
CA ASP A 125 -17.38 -14.87 4.56
C ASP A 125 -16.15 -15.58 5.17
N VAL A 126 -15.24 -14.78 5.71
CA VAL A 126 -14.02 -15.26 6.38
C VAL A 126 -14.36 -16.09 7.61
N GLY A 127 -15.40 -15.72 8.36
CA GLY A 127 -15.84 -16.47 9.53
C GLY A 127 -16.25 -17.89 9.18
N ARG A 128 -17.06 -18.04 8.13
CA ARG A 128 -17.45 -19.35 7.60
C ARG A 128 -16.25 -20.14 7.09
N PHE A 129 -15.36 -19.53 6.30
CA PHE A 129 -14.14 -20.19 5.84
C PHE A 129 -13.34 -20.78 7.00
N LEU A 130 -12.98 -19.94 7.99
CA LEU A 130 -12.19 -20.35 9.15
C LEU A 130 -12.90 -21.46 9.96
N ASN A 131 -14.22 -21.38 10.12
CA ASN A 131 -14.97 -22.40 10.84
C ASN A 131 -15.03 -23.74 10.08
N ARG A 132 -15.06 -23.71 8.74
CA ARG A 132 -15.17 -24.90 7.90
C ARG A 132 -13.84 -25.63 7.74
N ILE A 133 -12.73 -24.91 7.61
CA ILE A 133 -11.41 -25.55 7.50
C ILE A 133 -10.96 -26.27 8.77
N LEU A 134 -11.55 -25.97 9.94
CA LEU A 134 -11.29 -26.72 11.19
C LEU A 134 -11.75 -28.17 11.12
N GLY A 135 -12.67 -28.51 10.21
CA GLY A 135 -13.11 -29.87 9.96
C GLY A 135 -12.15 -30.68 9.07
N LEU A 136 -11.06 -30.07 8.60
CA LEU A 136 -10.09 -30.72 7.72
C LEU A 136 -8.93 -31.35 8.49
N PRO A 137 -8.23 -32.33 7.89
CA PRO A 137 -6.97 -32.82 8.41
C PRO A 137 -5.94 -31.68 8.58
N PRO A 138 -5.07 -31.72 9.62
CA PRO A 138 -4.16 -30.63 9.95
C PRO A 138 -3.24 -30.18 8.80
N ASP A 139 -2.76 -31.11 7.97
CA ASP A 139 -1.88 -30.78 6.84
C ASP A 139 -2.58 -29.89 5.80
N ILE A 140 -3.75 -30.31 5.30
CA ILE A 140 -4.47 -29.53 4.29
C ILE A 140 -5.08 -28.25 4.88
N GLN A 141 -5.49 -28.29 6.16
CA GLN A 141 -5.95 -27.11 6.89
C GLN A 141 -4.86 -26.04 6.93
N ASN A 142 -3.66 -26.39 7.39
CA ASN A 142 -2.55 -25.46 7.52
C ASN A 142 -2.15 -24.91 6.14
N ARG A 143 -2.07 -25.78 5.12
CA ARG A 143 -1.78 -25.38 3.74
C ARG A 143 -2.77 -24.37 3.16
N LEU A 144 -4.08 -24.58 3.35
CA LEU A 144 -5.11 -23.64 2.91
C LEU A 144 -5.04 -22.31 3.67
N PHE A 145 -4.81 -22.38 4.98
CA PHE A 145 -4.70 -21.20 5.82
C PHE A 145 -3.45 -20.38 5.51
N ASP A 146 -2.30 -21.03 5.32
CA ASP A 146 -1.04 -20.38 4.96
C ASP A 146 -1.12 -19.73 3.57
N LEU A 147 -1.82 -20.34 2.61
CA LEU A 147 -2.11 -19.71 1.32
C LEU A 147 -2.97 -18.45 1.50
N PHE A 148 -4.03 -18.52 2.30
CA PHE A 148 -4.88 -17.37 2.63
C PHE A 148 -4.07 -16.23 3.26
N VAL A 149 -3.24 -16.53 4.25
CA VAL A 149 -2.36 -15.54 4.91
C VAL A 149 -1.35 -14.95 3.93
N SER A 150 -0.71 -15.76 3.08
CA SER A 150 0.24 -15.27 2.07
C SER A 150 -0.39 -14.28 1.10
N ILE A 151 -1.63 -14.56 0.66
CA ILE A 151 -2.39 -13.65 -0.22
C ILE A 151 -2.77 -12.37 0.55
N LEU A 152 -3.22 -12.50 1.80
CA LEU A 152 -3.57 -11.36 2.64
C LEU A 152 -2.35 -10.44 2.85
N ASP A 153 -1.20 -11.00 3.18
CA ASP A 153 0.04 -10.25 3.37
C ASP A 153 0.44 -9.52 2.09
N LEU A 154 0.35 -10.18 0.93
CA LEU A 154 0.61 -9.52 -0.36
C LEU A 154 -0.36 -8.35 -0.60
N LEU A 155 -1.66 -8.52 -0.33
CA LEU A 155 -2.65 -7.46 -0.52
C LEU A 155 -2.46 -6.30 0.47
N VAL A 156 -2.12 -6.59 1.72
CA VAL A 156 -1.82 -5.61 2.77
C VAL A 156 -0.53 -4.86 2.44
N GLN A 157 0.51 -5.55 1.99
CA GLN A 157 1.75 -4.95 1.51
C GLN A 157 1.48 -4.04 0.31
N ASN A 158 0.76 -4.52 -0.72
CA ASN A 158 0.39 -3.70 -1.87
C ASN A 158 -0.42 -2.47 -1.44
N ALA A 159 -1.38 -2.61 -0.53
CA ALA A 159 -2.13 -1.49 0.01
C ALA A 159 -1.26 -0.52 0.82
N ARG A 160 -0.26 -1.02 1.56
CA ARG A 160 0.70 -0.19 2.29
C ARG A 160 1.58 0.60 1.32
N ILE A 161 2.04 -0.05 0.26
CA ILE A 161 2.82 0.54 -0.83
C ILE A 161 2.01 1.62 -1.55
N GLU A 162 0.72 1.37 -1.80
CA GLU A 162 -0.20 2.30 -2.45
C GLU A 162 -0.75 3.40 -1.52
N GLY A 163 -0.43 3.36 -0.21
CA GLY A 163 -0.93 4.30 0.79
C GLY A 163 -2.43 4.15 1.11
N ASN A 164 -3.01 2.98 0.82
CA ASN A 164 -4.41 2.61 1.04
C ASN A 164 -4.63 1.84 2.37
N LEU A 165 -3.57 1.46 3.07
CA LEU A 165 -3.65 0.80 4.38
C LEU A 165 -3.77 1.84 5.51
N ASP A 166 -4.81 1.71 6.32
CA ASP A 166 -5.09 2.63 7.43
C ASP A 166 -4.14 2.33 8.59
N SER A 167 -3.00 3.02 8.63
CA SER A 167 -1.94 2.82 9.63
C SER A 167 -1.94 3.88 10.74
N GLY A 168 -3.06 4.57 10.98
CA GLY A 168 -3.12 5.66 11.95
C GLY A 168 -2.39 6.90 11.42
N ILE A 169 -1.29 7.28 12.07
CA ILE A 169 -0.51 8.47 11.68
C ILE A 169 0.44 8.12 10.52
N VAL A 170 0.32 8.84 9.41
CA VAL A 170 1.17 8.68 8.23
C VAL A 170 2.35 9.64 8.28
N ASP A 171 3.57 9.11 8.29
CA ASP A 171 4.79 9.91 8.19
C ASP A 171 5.02 10.35 6.73
N MET A 172 4.93 11.66 6.51
CA MET A 172 5.24 12.27 5.23
C MET A 172 6.75 12.47 5.13
N LYS A 173 7.38 11.70 4.24
CA LYS A 173 8.82 11.79 3.95
C LYS A 173 9.06 12.45 2.60
N ALA A 174 10.05 13.32 2.56
CA ALA A 174 10.61 13.95 1.37
C ALA A 174 12.04 14.38 1.66
N ASN A 175 12.81 14.71 0.62
CA ASN A 175 14.18 15.21 0.79
C ASN A 175 14.18 16.64 1.31
N ILE A 176 13.18 17.43 0.89
CA ILE A 176 12.95 18.80 1.35
C ILE A 176 11.47 18.93 1.72
N ILE A 177 11.21 19.50 2.90
CA ILE A 177 9.88 19.83 3.40
C ILE A 177 9.91 21.27 3.91
N GLU A 178 9.28 22.16 3.15
CA GLU A 178 9.27 23.60 3.45
C GLU A 178 7.85 24.09 3.68
N LEU A 179 7.66 24.90 4.72
CA LEU A 179 6.41 25.61 4.96
C LEU A 179 6.28 26.75 3.95
N GLN A 180 5.17 26.77 3.22
CA GLN A 180 4.81 27.86 2.33
C GLN A 180 4.10 28.97 3.10
N GLY A 181 4.64 30.19 3.02
CA GLY A 181 4.02 31.38 3.60
C GLY A 181 3.80 31.28 5.10
N THR A 182 2.81 32.04 5.59
CA THR A 182 2.40 32.00 7.00
C THR A 182 1.22 31.05 7.19
N PRO A 183 1.22 30.23 8.26
CA PRO A 183 0.06 29.40 8.59
C PRO A 183 -1.20 30.24 8.76
N LYS A 184 -2.31 29.77 8.20
CA LYS A 184 -3.59 30.48 8.22
C LYS A 184 -4.48 29.93 9.33
N THR A 185 -4.88 30.76 10.29
CA THR A 185 -5.92 30.37 11.24
C THR A 185 -7.26 30.26 10.52
N VAL A 186 -7.92 29.10 10.63
CA VAL A 186 -9.17 28.79 9.91
C VAL A 186 -10.38 28.67 10.82
N HIS A 187 -10.15 28.47 12.12
CA HIS A 187 -11.21 28.41 13.12
C HIS A 187 -10.61 28.75 14.48
N ILE A 188 -11.41 29.34 15.36
CA ILE A 188 -11.08 29.58 16.77
C ILE A 188 -12.27 29.07 17.56
N ASP A 189 -12.02 28.12 18.45
CA ASP A 189 -13.04 27.57 19.33
C ASP A 189 -13.43 28.61 20.38
N GLN A 190 -14.72 28.96 20.43
CA GLN A 190 -15.21 30.04 21.30
C GLN A 190 -15.08 29.70 22.80
N MET A 191 -15.10 28.42 23.16
CA MET A 191 -15.07 28.00 24.57
C MET A 191 -13.64 27.98 25.13
N SER A 192 -12.66 27.54 24.34
CA SER A 192 -11.26 27.39 24.77
C SER A 192 -10.33 28.48 24.26
N GLY A 193 -10.73 29.25 23.25
CA GLY A 193 -9.88 30.20 22.52
C GLY A 193 -8.79 29.53 21.67
N ALA A 194 -8.78 28.19 21.59
CA ALA A 194 -7.79 27.46 20.82
C ALA A 194 -8.08 27.54 19.31
N SER A 195 -7.01 27.66 18.52
CA SER A 195 -7.13 27.81 17.07
C SER A 195 -6.92 26.49 16.32
N THR A 196 -7.65 26.35 15.22
CA THR A 196 -7.34 25.43 14.13
C THR A 196 -6.56 26.20 13.07
N VAL A 197 -5.41 25.67 12.65
CA VAL A 197 -4.49 26.34 11.73
C VAL A 197 -4.22 25.46 10.52
N LEU A 198 -4.34 26.04 9.33
CA LEU A 198 -3.94 25.43 8.06
C LEU A 198 -2.47 25.76 7.77
N PHE A 199 -1.69 24.70 7.59
CA PHE A 199 -0.31 24.74 7.15
C PHE A 199 -0.23 24.19 5.72
N THR A 200 0.45 24.91 4.84
CA THR A 200 0.71 24.46 3.46
C THR A 200 2.19 24.20 3.30
N PHE A 201 2.56 23.00 2.84
CA PHE A 201 3.94 22.57 2.66
C PHE A 201 4.25 22.27 1.19
N THR A 202 5.47 22.60 0.77
CA THR A 202 6.09 22.03 -0.42
C THR A 202 6.92 20.82 -0.02
N LEU A 203 6.61 19.66 -0.58
CA LEU A 203 7.43 18.46 -0.46
C LEU A 203 8.20 18.25 -1.77
N ASP A 204 9.53 18.19 -1.70
CA ASP A 204 10.38 17.79 -2.83
C ASP A 204 10.99 16.41 -2.57
N ARG A 205 10.59 15.42 -3.38
CA ARG A 205 11.05 14.02 -3.29
C ARG A 205 12.11 13.68 -4.35
N GLY A 206 12.58 14.68 -5.09
CA GLY A 206 13.47 14.47 -6.21
C GLY A 206 14.85 14.04 -5.77
N ILE A 207 15.48 13.20 -6.57
CA ILE A 207 16.89 12.82 -6.40
C ILE A 207 17.69 13.49 -7.51
N THR A 208 18.63 14.35 -7.12
CA THR A 208 19.52 15.02 -8.08
C THR A 208 20.47 14.02 -8.72
N TRP A 209 21.08 14.41 -9.84
CA TRP A 209 22.08 13.58 -10.50
C TRP A 209 23.26 13.24 -9.58
N GLU A 210 23.71 14.21 -8.78
CA GLU A 210 24.81 14.05 -7.83
C GLU A 210 24.46 13.00 -6.79
N SER A 211 23.27 13.11 -6.18
CA SER A 211 22.79 12.14 -5.19
C SER A 211 22.65 10.73 -5.79
N ALA A 212 22.07 10.62 -7.00
CA ALA A 212 21.95 9.35 -7.71
C ALA A 212 23.32 8.73 -8.04
N SER A 213 24.29 9.56 -8.44
CA SER A 213 25.65 9.12 -8.75
C SER A 213 26.38 8.63 -7.50
N THR A 214 26.26 9.36 -6.39
CA THR A 214 26.82 8.95 -5.10
C THR A 214 26.23 7.61 -4.63
N MET A 215 24.92 7.40 -4.78
CA MET A 215 24.29 6.10 -4.45
C MET A 215 24.92 4.93 -5.24
N LEU A 216 25.24 5.15 -6.51
CA LEU A 216 25.88 4.14 -7.36
C LEU A 216 27.33 3.90 -6.94
N GLU A 217 28.09 4.95 -6.64
CA GLU A 217 29.48 4.86 -6.20
C GLU A 217 29.62 4.16 -4.84
N GLU A 218 28.75 4.48 -3.88
CA GLU A 218 28.74 3.83 -2.56
C GLU A 218 28.47 2.33 -2.69
N LYS A 219 27.49 1.94 -3.50
CA LYS A 219 27.20 0.53 -3.78
C LYS A 219 28.34 -0.21 -4.47
N GLN A 220 29.10 0.48 -5.33
CA GLN A 220 30.30 -0.06 -5.96
C GLN A 220 31.44 -0.24 -4.96
N LYS A 221 31.61 0.69 -4.01
CA LYS A 221 32.64 0.60 -2.95
C LYS A 221 32.35 -0.51 -1.94
N ASP A 222 31.09 -0.76 -1.63
CA ASP A 222 30.68 -1.80 -0.67
C ASP A 222 30.89 -3.25 -1.17
N GLY A 223 31.39 -3.45 -2.40
CA GLY A 223 31.64 -4.78 -2.98
C GLY A 223 30.37 -5.60 -3.28
N LEU A 224 29.20 -4.99 -3.11
CA LEU A 224 27.86 -5.56 -3.36
C LEU A 224 27.33 -5.24 -4.77
N SER A 225 28.18 -4.71 -5.66
CA SER A 225 27.74 -4.28 -6.98
C SER A 225 27.50 -5.46 -7.91
N SER A 226 26.26 -5.56 -8.41
CA SER A 226 25.88 -6.46 -9.48
C SER A 226 26.31 -5.90 -10.83
N LEU A 227 26.59 -6.79 -11.79
CA LEU A 227 26.89 -6.41 -13.17
C LEU A 227 25.70 -5.67 -13.85
N ASN A 228 24.49 -5.83 -13.31
CA ASN A 228 23.29 -5.13 -13.77
C ASN A 228 23.00 -3.82 -13.00
N ASP A 229 23.89 -3.36 -12.12
CA ASP A 229 23.69 -2.08 -11.43
C ASP A 229 24.06 -0.91 -12.34
N GLY A 230 23.26 0.16 -12.31
CA GLY A 230 23.57 1.40 -13.00
C GLY A 230 22.35 2.13 -13.56
N PHE A 231 22.61 3.06 -14.47
CA PHE A 231 21.59 3.90 -15.10
C PHE A 231 20.97 3.23 -16.33
N TYR A 232 19.69 3.50 -16.53
CA TYR A 232 18.85 2.87 -17.53
C TYR A 232 17.94 3.91 -18.21
N GLU A 233 17.75 3.74 -19.51
CA GLU A 233 16.81 4.52 -20.34
C GLU A 233 15.67 3.61 -20.81
N SER A 234 14.44 4.11 -20.83
CA SER A 234 13.30 3.35 -21.35
C SER A 234 13.48 3.04 -22.84
N LYS A 235 13.24 1.78 -23.24
CA LYS A 235 13.38 1.36 -24.66
C LYS A 235 12.32 2.00 -25.55
N ARG A 236 11.15 2.23 -24.99
CA ARG A 236 10.02 2.90 -25.66
C ARG A 236 9.82 4.26 -25.04
N GLU A 237 9.43 5.20 -25.88
CA GLU A 237 8.80 6.43 -25.41
C GLU A 237 7.40 6.08 -24.94
N TRP A 238 7.06 6.54 -23.75
CA TRP A 238 5.73 6.38 -23.20
C TRP A 238 5.40 7.66 -22.43
N LEU A 239 4.14 8.06 -22.48
CA LEU A 239 3.68 9.30 -21.83
C LEU A 239 4.42 10.57 -22.31
N GLY A 240 4.88 10.53 -23.57
CA GLY A 240 5.46 11.68 -24.29
C GLY A 240 6.97 11.85 -24.15
N ARG A 241 7.69 10.94 -23.48
CA ARG A 241 9.17 11.00 -23.39
C ARG A 241 9.81 9.65 -23.11
N ARG A 242 11.14 9.64 -23.14
CA ARG A 242 11.94 8.56 -22.55
C ARG A 242 12.17 8.84 -21.08
N HIS A 243 12.20 7.77 -20.29
CA HIS A 243 12.37 7.84 -18.85
C HIS A 243 13.70 7.24 -18.43
N PHE A 244 14.32 7.88 -17.45
CA PHE A 244 15.61 7.51 -16.90
C PHE A 244 15.42 7.00 -15.47
N ILE A 245 16.09 5.89 -15.16
CA ILE A 245 16.05 5.27 -13.84
C ILE A 245 17.45 4.79 -13.45
N LEU A 246 17.65 4.65 -12.16
CA LEU A 246 18.83 4.03 -11.57
C LEU A 246 18.36 2.73 -10.91
N ALA A 247 19.02 1.63 -11.23
CA ALA A 247 18.63 0.31 -10.74
C ALA A 247 19.79 -0.36 -10.03
N PHE A 248 19.48 -0.98 -8.89
CA PHE A 248 20.43 -1.75 -8.08
C PHE A 248 19.83 -3.08 -7.66
N GLU A 249 20.62 -4.14 -7.70
CA GLU A 249 20.20 -5.43 -7.17
C GLU A 249 19.93 -5.33 -5.66
N SER A 250 18.78 -5.87 -5.24
CA SER A 250 18.38 -5.94 -3.84
C SER A 250 19.09 -7.12 -3.16
N SER A 251 18.91 -7.24 -1.84
CA SER A 251 19.40 -8.39 -1.08
C SER A 251 18.74 -9.70 -1.54
N ALA A 252 17.54 -9.62 -2.14
CA ALA A 252 16.91 -10.74 -2.82
C ALA A 252 17.43 -10.85 -4.27
N SER A 253 18.11 -11.96 -4.58
CA SER A 253 18.70 -12.20 -5.89
C SER A 253 17.67 -12.07 -7.02
N GLY A 254 18.04 -11.33 -8.08
CA GLY A 254 17.20 -11.13 -9.25
C GLY A 254 16.13 -10.04 -9.15
N MET A 255 16.02 -9.38 -7.99
CA MET A 255 15.11 -8.24 -7.76
C MET A 255 15.90 -6.93 -7.71
N PHE A 256 15.37 -5.89 -8.36
CA PHE A 256 16.04 -4.60 -8.49
C PHE A 256 15.25 -3.48 -7.83
N LYS A 257 15.92 -2.72 -6.96
CA LYS A 257 15.44 -1.45 -6.42
C LYS A 257 15.58 -0.38 -7.49
N ILE A 258 14.49 0.36 -7.73
CA ILE A 258 14.42 1.36 -8.79
C ILE A 258 14.37 2.75 -8.18
N VAL A 259 15.33 3.60 -8.49
CA VAL A 259 15.36 5.01 -8.12
C VAL A 259 14.99 5.84 -9.34
N ARG A 260 14.05 6.77 -9.16
CA ARG A 260 13.57 7.69 -10.21
C ARG A 260 13.95 9.13 -9.87
N PRO A 261 14.26 9.99 -10.87
CA PRO A 261 14.61 11.39 -10.61
C PRO A 261 13.49 12.14 -9.88
N ALA A 262 12.23 11.85 -10.19
CA ALA A 262 11.08 12.57 -9.66
C ALA A 262 10.69 12.18 -8.23
N VAL A 263 10.75 10.89 -7.88
CA VAL A 263 10.14 10.37 -6.63
C VAL A 263 11.10 9.59 -5.75
N GLY A 264 12.35 9.44 -6.20
CA GLY A 264 13.37 8.66 -5.50
C GLY A 264 13.15 7.15 -5.58
N GLU A 265 13.53 6.45 -4.51
CA GLU A 265 13.43 4.99 -4.43
C GLU A 265 11.98 4.54 -4.49
N SER A 266 11.73 3.62 -5.39
CA SER A 266 10.41 3.05 -5.62
C SER A 266 10.16 1.96 -4.61
N VAL A 267 8.98 1.99 -4.00
CA VAL A 267 8.61 1.01 -2.98
C VAL A 267 8.52 -0.42 -3.54
N ARG A 268 8.19 -0.55 -4.83
CA ARG A 268 8.13 -1.85 -5.53
C ARG A 268 9.44 -2.13 -6.25
N GLU A 269 10.02 -3.28 -5.94
CA GLU A 269 11.16 -3.85 -6.68
C GLU A 269 10.72 -4.43 -8.03
N MET A 270 11.66 -4.46 -8.98
CA MET A 270 11.45 -4.93 -10.35
C MET A 270 12.31 -6.17 -10.64
N PRO A 271 11.73 -7.28 -11.13
CA PRO A 271 12.53 -8.43 -11.56
C PRO A 271 13.47 -8.08 -12.71
N LEU A 272 14.65 -8.71 -12.77
CA LEU A 272 15.65 -8.47 -13.83
C LEU A 272 15.08 -8.65 -15.24
N ALA A 273 14.21 -9.65 -15.44
CA ALA A 273 13.56 -9.91 -16.74
C ALA A 273 12.69 -8.73 -17.18
N GLU A 274 11.94 -8.13 -16.25
CA GLU A 274 11.09 -6.97 -16.52
C GLU A 274 11.94 -5.72 -16.80
N LEU A 275 12.99 -5.50 -16.00
CA LEU A 275 13.94 -4.38 -16.18
C LEU A 275 14.59 -4.44 -17.57
N LYS A 276 15.14 -5.60 -17.94
CA LYS A 276 15.76 -5.82 -19.26
C LYS A 276 14.76 -5.74 -20.40
N ASN A 277 13.48 -6.04 -20.17
CA ASN A 277 12.46 -5.90 -21.20
C ASN A 277 12.13 -4.42 -21.46
N LYS A 278 11.88 -3.64 -20.39
CA LYS A 278 11.40 -2.26 -20.46
C LYS A 278 12.50 -1.22 -20.68
N TYR A 279 13.71 -1.48 -20.19
CA TYR A 279 14.80 -0.51 -20.16
C TYR A 279 16.09 -1.05 -20.81
N ARG A 280 16.95 -0.13 -21.22
CA ARG A 280 18.30 -0.38 -21.74
C ARG A 280 19.32 0.25 -20.80
N LYS A 281 20.29 -0.54 -20.35
CA LYS A 281 21.41 -0.03 -19.54
C LYS A 281 22.22 0.98 -20.35
N LEU A 282 22.56 2.11 -19.73
CA LEU A 282 23.39 3.14 -20.33
C LEU A 282 24.86 2.91 -19.96
N LEU A 283 25.73 3.02 -20.96
CA LEU A 283 27.19 3.01 -20.77
C LEU A 283 27.78 4.42 -20.68
N SER A 284 27.13 5.40 -21.34
CA SER A 284 27.51 6.81 -21.28
C SER A 284 26.85 7.48 -20.08
N LEU A 285 27.68 7.95 -19.14
CA LEU A 285 27.21 8.72 -17.99
C LEU A 285 26.72 10.12 -18.40
N GLU A 286 27.26 10.72 -19.45
CA GLU A 286 26.79 12.02 -19.97
C GLU A 286 25.34 11.94 -20.46
N LYS A 287 25.01 10.90 -21.22
CA LYS A 287 23.63 10.67 -21.67
C LYS A 287 22.70 10.39 -20.49
N ALA A 288 23.17 9.62 -19.51
CA ALA A 288 22.40 9.35 -18.29
C ALA A 288 22.14 10.64 -17.51
N ARG A 289 23.16 11.49 -17.36
CA ARG A 289 23.10 12.78 -16.68
C ARG A 289 22.08 13.71 -17.32
N SER A 290 22.24 13.99 -18.61
CA SER A 290 21.34 14.89 -19.33
C SER A 290 19.89 14.40 -19.26
N GLY A 291 19.66 13.10 -19.48
CA GLY A 291 18.31 12.54 -19.37
C GLY A 291 17.73 12.57 -17.96
N TRP A 292 18.57 12.37 -16.95
CA TRP A 292 18.18 12.45 -15.53
C TRP A 292 17.82 13.87 -15.12
N GLU A 293 18.66 14.85 -15.45
CA GLU A 293 18.47 16.27 -15.17
C GLU A 293 17.22 16.82 -15.89
N ASP A 294 17.01 16.44 -17.15
CA ASP A 294 15.80 16.81 -17.91
C ASP A 294 14.52 16.24 -17.26
N GLU A 295 14.54 14.96 -16.86
CA GLU A 295 13.42 14.33 -16.18
C GLU A 295 13.17 14.95 -14.81
N TYR A 296 14.24 15.21 -14.06
CA TYR A 296 14.23 15.87 -12.75
C TYR A 296 13.57 17.24 -12.84
N GLU A 297 13.94 18.06 -13.83
CA GLU A 297 13.43 19.42 -13.97
C GLU A 297 11.96 19.45 -14.41
N VAL A 298 11.60 18.67 -15.43
CA VAL A 298 10.22 18.60 -15.93
C VAL A 298 9.27 18.05 -14.85
N SER A 299 9.73 17.10 -14.04
CA SER A 299 8.91 16.48 -12.99
C SER A 299 8.51 17.43 -11.86
N SER A 300 9.14 18.61 -11.74
CA SER A 300 8.73 19.65 -10.79
C SER A 300 7.28 20.10 -11.02
N LYS A 301 6.87 20.27 -12.29
CA LYS A 301 5.56 20.80 -12.69
C LYS A 301 4.69 19.78 -13.40
N GLN A 302 5.30 18.80 -14.08
CA GLN A 302 4.59 17.85 -14.91
C GLN A 302 4.42 16.51 -14.19
N CYS A 303 3.20 15.99 -14.22
CA CYS A 303 2.93 14.64 -13.69
C CYS A 303 3.52 13.57 -14.62
N MET A 304 3.66 12.35 -14.11
CA MET A 304 4.22 11.24 -14.90
C MET A 304 3.38 10.87 -16.14
N HIS A 305 2.11 11.25 -16.18
CA HIS A 305 1.21 11.00 -17.32
C HIS A 305 1.48 11.87 -18.55
N GLY A 306 2.45 12.78 -18.47
CA GLY A 306 2.78 13.65 -19.59
C GLY A 306 1.90 14.91 -19.67
N PRO A 307 2.04 15.69 -20.76
CA PRO A 307 1.24 16.91 -20.98
C PRO A 307 -0.23 16.61 -21.23
N ASN A 308 -0.56 15.44 -21.78
CA ASN A 308 -1.93 15.03 -22.11
C ASN A 308 -2.65 14.32 -20.95
N CYS A 309 -2.30 14.65 -19.70
CA CYS A 309 -2.93 14.04 -18.54
C CYS A 309 -4.41 14.44 -18.46
N LYS A 310 -5.32 13.46 -18.37
CA LYS A 310 -6.76 13.69 -18.22
C LYS A 310 -7.14 14.55 -17.01
N LEU A 311 -6.27 14.60 -15.99
CA LEU A 311 -6.47 15.33 -14.74
C LEU A 311 -5.77 16.70 -14.75
N GLY A 312 -5.04 17.03 -15.82
CA GLY A 312 -4.34 18.30 -16.02
C GLY A 312 -3.53 18.73 -14.80
N ASN A 313 -3.74 19.97 -14.37
CA ASN A 313 -2.99 20.61 -13.29
C ASN A 313 -3.22 19.98 -11.91
N PHE A 314 -4.33 19.30 -11.70
CA PHE A 314 -4.67 18.63 -10.43
C PHE A 314 -3.98 17.28 -10.27
N CYS A 315 -3.30 16.77 -11.31
CA CYS A 315 -2.57 15.52 -11.21
C CYS A 315 -1.22 15.71 -10.49
N THR A 316 -1.11 15.21 -9.27
CA THR A 316 0.16 15.20 -8.53
C THR A 316 0.96 13.90 -8.70
N VAL A 317 0.42 12.93 -9.45
CA VAL A 317 1.01 11.58 -9.58
C VAL A 317 2.38 11.65 -10.26
N GLY A 318 3.41 11.19 -9.54
CA GLY A 318 4.78 11.16 -10.04
C GLY A 318 5.41 12.55 -10.24
N ARG A 319 4.81 13.63 -9.70
CA ARG A 319 5.47 14.93 -9.60
C ARG A 319 6.52 14.90 -8.50
N ARG A 320 7.63 15.59 -8.75
CA ARG A 320 8.72 15.81 -7.80
C ARG A 320 8.29 16.70 -6.64
N GLN A 321 7.69 17.84 -6.99
CA GLN A 321 7.20 18.82 -6.05
C GLN A 321 5.70 18.63 -5.86
N GLN A 322 5.30 18.48 -4.60
CA GLN A 322 3.92 18.32 -4.21
C GLN A 322 3.57 19.32 -3.12
N GLU A 323 2.49 20.06 -3.35
CA GLU A 323 1.87 20.85 -2.30
C GLU A 323 0.98 19.95 -1.43
N VAL A 324 1.15 20.08 -0.12
CA VAL A 324 0.44 19.32 0.90
C VAL A 324 -0.16 20.27 1.92
N ASN A 325 -1.45 20.12 2.17
CA ASN A 325 -2.20 20.97 3.09
C ASN A 325 -2.54 20.18 4.37
N VAL A 326 -2.18 20.71 5.54
CA VAL A 326 -2.33 20.05 6.83
C VAL A 326 -3.02 20.97 7.82
N LEU A 327 -4.14 20.52 8.40
CA LEU A 327 -4.82 21.20 9.51
C LEU A 327 -4.25 20.73 10.84
N GLY A 328 -3.63 21.64 11.60
CA GLY A 328 -3.13 21.40 12.95
C GLY A 328 -3.88 22.23 14.00
N GLY A 329 -3.51 22.04 15.27
CA GLY A 329 -4.16 22.72 16.40
C GLY A 329 -5.38 21.96 16.93
N LEU A 330 -6.43 22.68 17.32
CA LEU A 330 -7.65 22.06 17.84
C LEU A 330 -8.54 21.59 16.67
N ILE A 331 -8.67 20.28 16.48
CA ILE A 331 -9.33 19.69 15.30
C ILE A 331 -10.70 19.09 15.64
N LEU A 332 -10.91 18.63 16.87
CA LEU A 332 -12.14 17.92 17.26
C LEU A 332 -13.44 18.73 16.98
N PRO A 333 -13.51 20.04 17.27
CA PRO A 333 -14.73 20.82 17.01
C PRO A 333 -15.08 20.92 15.52
N VAL A 334 -14.07 20.89 14.66
CA VAL A 334 -14.21 21.05 13.20
C VAL A 334 -14.24 19.72 12.44
N TRP A 335 -14.15 18.60 13.16
CA TRP A 335 -13.99 17.26 12.58
C TRP A 335 -15.12 16.90 11.61
N GLY A 336 -16.39 17.07 12.04
CA GLY A 336 -17.56 16.74 11.23
C GLY A 336 -17.67 17.60 9.96
N THR A 337 -17.28 18.87 10.05
CA THR A 337 -17.24 19.80 8.91
C THR A 337 -16.23 19.34 7.87
N ILE A 338 -15.03 18.96 8.31
CA ILE A 338 -13.99 18.44 7.42
C ILE A 338 -14.44 17.12 6.79
N GLU A 339 -15.00 16.20 7.57
CA GLU A 339 -15.49 14.91 7.07
C GLU A 339 -16.57 15.11 5.97
N LYS A 340 -17.50 16.03 6.19
CA LYS A 340 -18.52 16.40 5.21
C LYS A 340 -17.89 16.95 3.93
N ALA A 341 -16.91 17.86 4.02
CA ALA A 341 -16.22 18.41 2.86
C ALA A 341 -15.44 17.32 2.08
N LEU A 342 -14.79 16.39 2.78
CA LEU A 342 -14.05 15.28 2.17
C LEU A 342 -14.99 14.25 1.52
N SER A 343 -16.17 14.00 2.09
CA SER A 343 -17.14 13.04 1.53
C SER A 343 -17.56 13.35 0.08
N LYS A 344 -17.50 14.64 -0.30
CA LYS A 344 -17.82 15.16 -1.65
C LYS A 344 -16.71 14.90 -2.69
N GLN A 345 -15.54 14.42 -2.28
CA GLN A 345 -14.39 14.25 -3.19
C GLN A 345 -14.61 13.08 -4.18
N ALA A 346 -14.16 13.24 -5.43
CA ALA A 346 -14.37 12.23 -6.47
C ALA A 346 -13.60 10.92 -6.21
N ARG A 347 -12.41 11.00 -5.59
CA ARG A 347 -11.57 9.82 -5.33
C ARG A 347 -11.83 9.25 -3.95
N GLN A 348 -12.05 7.94 -3.88
CA GLN A 348 -12.27 7.24 -2.60
C GLN A 348 -11.11 7.44 -1.60
N SER A 349 -9.87 7.55 -2.07
CA SER A 349 -8.69 7.82 -1.22
C SER A 349 -8.64 9.25 -0.65
N GLN A 350 -9.37 10.20 -1.27
CA GLN A 350 -9.48 11.59 -0.82
C GLN A 350 -10.70 11.83 0.09
N LYS A 351 -11.65 10.89 0.14
CA LYS A 351 -12.82 10.96 1.03
C LYS A 351 -12.49 10.66 2.50
N ARG A 352 -11.31 10.08 2.76
CA ARG A 352 -10.92 9.62 4.09
C ARG A 352 -10.08 10.67 4.79
N LEU A 353 -10.39 10.88 6.07
CA LEU A 353 -9.54 11.62 6.99
C LEU A 353 -8.24 10.85 7.22
N ARG A 354 -7.11 11.53 7.13
CA ARG A 354 -5.80 10.96 7.36
C ARG A 354 -5.02 11.87 8.28
N VAL A 355 -4.55 11.33 9.40
CA VAL A 355 -3.63 12.04 10.27
C VAL A 355 -2.23 11.86 9.69
N VAL A 356 -1.55 12.98 9.46
CA VAL A 356 -0.17 12.99 8.96
C VAL A 356 0.75 13.61 9.98
N ARG A 357 2.00 13.14 9.98
CA ARG A 357 3.11 13.76 10.68
C ARG A 357 4.18 14.13 9.66
N LEU A 358 4.70 15.34 9.78
CA LEU A 358 5.80 15.85 8.96
C LEU A 358 6.79 16.61 9.83
N GLU A 359 8.04 16.64 9.40
CA GLU A 359 9.13 17.38 10.01
C GLU A 359 9.75 18.26 8.92
N THR A 360 9.73 19.57 9.13
CA THR A 360 10.32 20.52 8.17
C THR A 360 11.83 20.37 8.14
N THR A 361 12.43 20.48 6.94
CA THR A 361 13.86 20.22 6.78
C THR A 361 14.74 21.41 7.15
N THR A 362 14.19 22.63 7.16
CA THR A 362 14.93 23.86 7.45
C THR A 362 15.04 24.15 8.95
N ASP A 363 13.97 23.92 9.72
CA ASP A 363 13.89 24.26 11.14
C ASP A 363 13.50 23.09 12.06
N ASN A 364 13.43 21.85 11.52
CA ASN A 364 13.11 20.61 12.26
C ASN A 364 11.82 20.71 13.08
N LYS A 365 10.85 21.53 12.63
CA LYS A 365 9.55 21.63 13.29
C LYS A 365 8.69 20.45 12.92
N ARG A 366 8.20 19.77 13.95
CA ARG A 366 7.29 18.64 13.82
C ARG A 366 5.86 19.13 13.88
N ILE A 367 5.10 18.75 12.86
CA ILE A 367 3.69 19.10 12.73
C ILE A 367 2.90 17.81 12.56
N VAL A 368 1.86 17.68 13.38
CA VAL A 368 0.89 16.59 13.32
C VAL A 368 -0.47 17.21 13.08
N GLY A 369 -1.19 16.68 12.10
CA GLY A 369 -2.49 17.24 11.74
C GLY A 369 -3.23 16.40 10.72
N LEU A 370 -4.40 16.88 10.29
CA LEU A 370 -5.20 16.23 9.26
C LEU A 370 -4.74 16.67 7.87
N LEU A 371 -4.49 15.69 7.00
CA LEU A 371 -4.22 15.94 5.59
C LEU A 371 -5.49 16.34 4.86
N VAL A 372 -5.48 17.54 4.27
CA VAL A 372 -6.54 18.04 3.41
C VAL A 372 -6.09 17.91 1.94
N PRO A 373 -6.79 17.13 1.09
CA PRO A 373 -6.49 17.09 -0.33
C PRO A 373 -6.64 18.48 -0.96
N ASN A 374 -5.76 18.85 -1.90
CA ASN A 374 -5.77 20.19 -2.52
C ASN A 374 -7.14 20.54 -3.15
N ALA A 375 -7.84 19.56 -3.72
CA ALA A 375 -9.19 19.74 -4.27
C ALA A 375 -10.29 20.00 -3.22
N ALA A 376 -10.01 19.76 -1.94
CA ALA A 376 -10.94 19.97 -0.83
C ALA A 376 -10.63 21.23 -0.02
N VAL A 377 -9.44 21.84 -0.17
CA VAL A 377 -8.99 22.97 0.67
C VAL A 377 -9.99 24.12 0.65
N GLU A 378 -10.44 24.52 -0.54
CA GLU A 378 -11.39 25.63 -0.67
C GLU A 378 -12.74 25.33 -0.01
N SER A 379 -13.29 24.12 -0.23
CA SER A 379 -14.54 23.69 0.41
C SER A 379 -14.41 23.63 1.92
N VAL A 380 -13.28 23.18 2.45
CA VAL A 380 -13.03 23.14 3.90
C VAL A 380 -12.94 24.56 4.45
N LEU A 381 -12.23 25.47 3.79
CA LEU A 381 -12.11 26.86 4.25
C LEU A 381 -13.45 27.59 4.24
N GLN A 382 -14.28 27.38 3.22
CA GLN A 382 -15.64 27.91 3.18
C GLN A 382 -16.48 27.34 4.32
N ASP A 383 -16.56 26.01 4.43
CA ASP A 383 -17.41 25.37 5.45
C ASP A 383 -16.97 25.73 6.89
N LEU A 384 -15.69 26.06 7.13
CA LEU A 384 -15.19 26.51 8.45
C LEU A 384 -15.44 28.00 8.72
N ALA A 385 -15.38 28.86 7.71
CA ALA A 385 -15.69 30.28 7.85
C ALA A 385 -17.18 30.49 8.16
N TRP A 386 -18.07 29.73 7.53
CA TRP A 386 -19.52 29.79 7.77
C TRP A 386 -19.93 29.41 9.20
N VAL A 387 -19.09 28.66 9.94
CA VAL A 387 -19.37 28.35 11.37
C VAL A 387 -19.09 29.56 12.27
N GLN A 388 -18.30 30.54 11.83
CA GLN A 388 -18.07 31.78 12.60
C GLN A 388 -19.22 32.78 12.49
N ASP A 389 -19.99 32.76 11.39
CA ASP A 389 -21.04 33.76 11.10
C ASP A 389 -22.46 33.35 11.58
N ILE A 390 -22.62 32.24 12.30
CA ILE A 390 -23.96 31.72 12.67
C ILE A 390 -24.49 32.24 14.02
N ASP A 391 -23.68 32.91 14.84
CA ASP A 391 -24.15 33.49 16.10
C ASP A 391 -23.90 35.01 16.14
N ASP A 392 -24.87 35.77 15.62
CA ASP A 392 -25.17 37.17 16.00
C ASP A 392 -26.64 37.29 16.41
#